data_AF-A0A961R3D1-F1
#
_entry.id   AF-A0A961R3D1-F1
#
_cell.length_a   1.000
_cell.length_b   1.000
_cell.length_c   1.000
_cell.angle_alpha   90.00
_cell.angle_beta   90.00
_cell.angle_gamma   90.00
#
_symmetry.space_group_name_H-M   'P 1'
#
loop_
_entity.id
_entity.type
_entity.pdbx_description
1 polymer ?
#
loop_
_entity_poly.entity_id
_entity_poly.type
_entity_poly.pdbx_seq_one_letter_code
_entity_poly.pdbx_strand_id
1 'polypeptide(L)' 'MTIEDVVSRIEKLNSGLATFWAASNGWAPVEAAGLLTKSRLDWQASLSKTLRLWLREPSTALSDGELILA' A
#
# COMPACT_ATOMS: atom_id res chain seq x y z
N MET A 1 -12.67 -11.35 -13.63
CA MET A 1 -11.85 -10.45 -12.80
C MET A 1 -10.41 -10.68 -13.21
N THR A 2 -9.77 -9.68 -13.78
CA THR A 2 -8.39 -9.78 -14.26
C THR A 2 -7.40 -9.54 -13.12
N ILE A 3 -6.10 -9.75 -13.36
CA ILE A 3 -5.08 -9.46 -12.35
C ILE A 3 -4.97 -7.95 -12.07
N GLU A 4 -5.20 -7.11 -13.09
CA GLU A 4 -5.29 -5.65 -12.99
C GLU A 4 -6.45 -5.21 -12.11
N ASP A 5 -7.61 -5.89 -12.22
CA ASP A 5 -8.76 -5.65 -11.34
C ASP A 5 -8.39 -5.96 -9.88
N VAL A 6 -7.67 -7.06 -9.65
CA VAL A 6 -7.21 -7.47 -8.31
C VAL A 6 -6.25 -6.44 -7.73
N VAL A 7 -5.23 -6.02 -8.48
CA VAL A 7 -4.26 -5.00 -8.06
C VAL A 7 -4.97 -3.68 -7.74
N SER A 8 -5.90 -3.25 -8.59
CA SER A 8 -6.67 -2.01 -8.37
C SER A 8 -7.53 -2.10 -7.10
N ARG A 9 -8.09 -3.27 -6.78
CA ARG A 9 -8.82 -3.51 -5.53
C ARG A 9 -7.90 -3.45 -4.31
N ILE A 10 -6.70 -4.03 -4.39
CA ILE A 10 -5.70 -4.00 -3.32
C ILE A 10 -5.27 -2.55 -3.03
N GLU A 11 -4.94 -1.77 -4.06
CA GLU A 11 -4.59 -0.35 -3.92
C GLU A 11 -5.72 0.45 -3.26
N LYS A 12 -6.96 0.25 -3.70
CA LYS A 12 -8.15 0.94 -3.16
C LYS A 12 -8.36 0.63 -1.68
N LEU A 13 -8.27 -0.64 -1.29
CA LEU A 13 -8.44 -1.07 0.11
C LEU A 13 -7.33 -0.50 0.99
N ASN A 14 -6.07 -0.58 0.57
CA ASN A 14 -4.95 -0.07 1.35
C ASN A 14 -5.00 1.47 1.50
N SER A 15 -5.40 2.19 0.46
CA SER A 15 -5.60 3.65 0.53
C SER A 15 -6.72 4.02 1.50
N GLY A 16 -7.85 3.29 1.46
CA GLY A 16 -8.97 3.49 2.38
C GLY A 16 -8.58 3.21 3.83
N LEU A 17 -7.85 2.12 4.09
CA LEU A 17 -7.29 1.82 5.41
C LEU A 17 -6.35 2.92 5.88
N ALA A 18 -5.35 3.30 5.06
CA ALA A 18 -4.42 4.36 5.44
C ALA A 18 -5.13 5.67 5.79
N THR A 19 -6.15 6.07 5.00
CA THR A 19 -6.95 7.26 5.27
C THR A 19 -7.74 7.15 6.57
N PHE A 20 -8.41 6.01 6.79
CA PHE A 20 -9.20 5.75 7.99
C PHE A 20 -8.34 5.81 9.25
N TRP A 21 -7.15 5.20 9.22
CA TRP A 21 -6.25 5.12 10.38
C TRP A 21 -5.41 6.37 10.60
N ALA A 22 -5.18 7.20 9.56
CA ALA A 22 -4.49 8.49 9.69
C ALA A 22 -5.21 9.45 10.65
N ALA A 23 -6.53 9.33 10.77
CA ALA A 23 -7.36 10.10 11.71
C ALA A 23 -7.68 9.33 13.00
N SER A 24 -6.87 8.35 13.39
CA SER A 24 -7.10 7.53 14.60
C SER A 24 -7.16 8.35 15.89
N ASN A 25 -6.45 9.49 15.93
CA ASN A 25 -6.58 10.48 17.00
C ASN A 25 -7.99 11.10 16.98
N GLY A 26 -8.83 10.69 17.93
CA GLY A 26 -10.18 11.23 18.11
C GLY A 26 -11.28 10.18 18.24
N TRP A 27 -11.04 8.95 17.75
CA TRP A 27 -12.00 7.85 17.89
C TRP A 27 -11.36 6.56 18.42
N ALA A 28 -10.05 6.37 18.26
CA ALA A 28 -9.34 5.25 18.86
C ALA A 28 -8.88 5.60 20.29
N PRO A 29 -8.86 4.62 21.23
CA PRO A 29 -8.18 4.80 22.51
C PRO A 29 -6.73 5.26 22.30
N VAL A 30 -6.22 6.10 23.21
CA VAL A 30 -4.90 6.75 23.07
C VAL A 30 -3.77 5.76 22.80
N GLU A 31 -3.77 4.63 23.51
CA GLU A 31 -2.79 3.56 23.34
C GLU A 31 -2.86 2.92 21.94
N ALA A 32 -4.07 2.72 21.42
CA ALA A 32 -4.30 2.16 20.09
C ALA A 32 -3.92 3.17 18.99
N ALA A 33 -4.26 4.45 19.14
CA ALA A 33 -3.83 5.50 18.21
C ALA A 33 -2.29 5.60 18.11
N GLY A 34 -1.61 5.45 19.25
CA GLY A 34 -0.15 5.40 19.31
C GLY A 34 0.44 4.19 18.58
N LEU A 35 -0.18 3.00 18.72
CA LEU A 35 0.23 1.80 17.98
C LEU A 35 0.00 1.97 16.48
N LEU A 36 -1.16 2.46 16.07
CA LEU A 36 -1.53 2.66 14.67
C LEU A 36 -0.60 3.63 13.94
N THR A 37 -0.18 4.70 14.64
CA THR A 37 0.82 5.64 14.12
C THR A 37 2.18 4.95 13.88
N LYS A 38 2.56 3.99 14.74
CA LYS A 38 3.80 3.21 14.60
C LYS A 38 3.70 2.10 13.55
N SER A 39 2.50 1.60 13.26
CA SER A 39 2.26 0.50 12.32
C SER A 39 2.51 0.85 10.84
N ARG A 40 2.84 2.11 10.53
CA ARG A 40 3.21 2.58 9.18
C ARG A 40 2.23 2.15 8.09
N LEU A 41 0.94 2.31 8.35
CA LEU A 41 -0.12 1.96 7.40
C LEU A 41 -0.04 2.81 6.12
N ASP A 42 0.59 3.99 6.19
CA ASP A 42 1.00 4.82 5.05
C ASP A 42 1.99 4.10 4.11
N TRP A 43 2.91 3.30 4.67
CA TRP A 43 3.85 2.49 3.90
C TRP A 43 3.17 1.31 3.22
N GLN A 44 2.19 0.68 3.86
CA GLN A 44 1.41 -0.39 3.23
C GLN A 44 0.66 0.12 1.99
N ALA A 45 0.08 1.32 2.05
CA ALA A 45 -0.53 1.96 0.88
C ALA A 45 0.49 2.23 -0.23
N SER A 46 1.69 2.71 0.12
CA SER A 46 2.77 2.94 -0.84
C SER A 46 3.26 1.64 -1.49
N LEU A 47 3.46 0.58 -0.69
CA LEU A 47 3.87 -0.75 -1.17
C LEU A 47 2.84 -1.37 -2.11
N SER A 48 1.54 -1.18 -1.85
CA SER A 48 0.50 -1.75 -2.72
C SER A 48 0.59 -1.26 -4.18
N LYS A 49 1.13 -0.06 -4.41
CA LYS A 49 1.31 0.51 -5.75
C LYS A 49 2.43 -0.17 -6.54
N THR A 50 3.40 -0.79 -5.86
CA THR A 50 4.51 -1.49 -6.53
C THR A 50 4.03 -2.76 -7.24
N LEU A 51 2.83 -3.28 -6.90
CA LEU A 51 2.20 -4.39 -7.61
C LEU A 51 2.02 -4.13 -9.10
N ARG A 52 1.88 -2.85 -9.50
CA ARG A 52 1.80 -2.42 -10.91
C ARG A 52 3.06 -2.75 -11.71
N LEU A 53 4.23 -2.86 -11.06
CA LEU A 53 5.47 -3.22 -11.73
C LEU A 53 5.39 -4.60 -12.37
N TRP A 54 4.68 -5.53 -11.71
CA TRP A 54 4.51 -6.91 -12.15
C TRP A 54 3.41 -7.10 -13.21
N LEU A 55 2.66 -6.04 -13.51
CA LEU A 55 1.65 -6.01 -14.58
C LEU A 55 2.21 -5.48 -15.90
N ARG A 56 3.45 -4.99 -15.92
CA ARG A 56 4.10 -4.52 -17.14
C ARG A 56 4.46 -5.71 -18.02
N GLU A 57 4.46 -5.51 -19.33
CA GLU A 57 4.96 -6.51 -20.28
C GLU A 57 6.31 -6.06 -20.87
N PRO A 58 7.34 -6.92 -20.87
CA PRO A 58 7.35 -8.26 -20.27
C PRO A 58 7.38 -8.18 -18.73
N SER A 59 6.64 -9.05 -18.05
CA SER A 59 6.51 -9.07 -16.57
C SER A 59 7.81 -9.27 -15.79
N THR A 60 8.89 -9.62 -16.49
CA THR A 60 10.26 -9.76 -15.97
C THR A 60 11.13 -8.53 -16.21
N ALA A 61 10.65 -7.50 -16.91
CA ALA A 61 11.41 -6.28 -17.19
C ALA A 61 11.23 -5.27 -16.05
N LEU A 62 11.74 -5.60 -14.87
CA LEU A 62 12.25 -4.54 -14.00
C LEU A 62 13.53 -4.03 -14.63
N SER A 63 13.63 -2.72 -14.81
CA SER A 63 14.91 -2.11 -15.19
C SER A 63 15.93 -2.31 -14.07
N ASP A 64 17.22 -2.27 -14.40
CA ASP A 64 18.31 -2.37 -13.40
C ASP A 64 18.14 -1.33 -12.27
N GLY A 65 17.64 -0.14 -12.61
CA GLY A 65 17.32 0.90 -11.61
C GLY A 65 16.18 0.53 -10.66
N GLU A 66 15.17 -0.20 -11.13
CA GLU A 66 14.08 -0.68 -10.29
C GLU A 66 14.51 -1.87 -9.42
N LEU A 67 15.45 -2.69 -9.87
CA LEU A 67 16.05 -3.77 -9.07
C LEU A 67 16.94 -3.24 -7.93
N ILE A 68 17.65 -2.13 -8.16
CA ILE A 68 18.50 -1.49 -7.14
C ILE A 68 17.67 -0.83 -6.03
N LEU A 69 16.47 -0.34 -6.38
CA LEU A 69 15.59 0.41 -5.48
C LEU A 69 14.49 -0.44 -4.82
N ALA A 70 14.41 -1.74 -5.15
CA ALA A 70 13.45 -2.69 -4.61
C ALA A 70 13.83 -3.23 -3.23
#